data_AF-A0A1G7P163-F1
#
_entry.id   AF-A0A1G7P163-F1
#
_cell.length_a   1.000
_cell.length_b   1.000
_cell.length_c   1.000
_cell.angle_alpha   90.00
_cell.angle_beta   90.00
_cell.angle_gamma   90.00
#
_symmetry.space_group_name_H-M   'P 1'
#
loop_
_entity.id
_entity.type
_entity.pdbx_description
1 polymer ?
#
loop_
_entity_poly.entity_id
_entity_poly.type
_entity_poly.pdbx_seq_one_letter_code
_entity_poly.pdbx_strand_id
1 'polypeptide(L)'
;MEFNLFIVPVTMILTELLKQYIPSKFIPLLAVTLGLVMGIFYGVYYGQDLFVHGFQGIVYGASATGLYHTGQRINKGVNNNE
;
A
#
# COMPACT_ATOMS: atom_id res chain seq x y z
N MET A 1 20.59 -3.67 8.98
CA MET A 1 19.27 -4.29 9.14
C MET A 1 18.36 -3.70 8.07
N GLU A 2 17.79 -4.53 7.19
CA GLU A 2 16.90 -4.05 6.12
C GLU A 2 15.52 -3.74 6.69
N PHE A 3 15.38 -2.57 7.31
CA PHE A 3 14.10 -2.10 7.87
C PHE A 3 13.00 -1.92 6.79
N ASN A 4 13.39 -1.86 5.52
CA ASN A 4 12.50 -1.81 4.36
C ASN A 4 11.46 -2.95 4.33
N LEU A 5 11.80 -4.13 4.86
CA LEU A 5 10.90 -5.29 4.94
C LEU A 5 9.71 -5.05 5.89
N PHE A 6 9.83 -4.14 6.86
CA PHE A 6 8.75 -3.83 7.79
C PHE A 6 7.73 -2.81 7.24
N ILE A 7 8.07 -2.10 6.16
CA ILE A 7 7.16 -1.13 5.55
C ILE A 7 5.86 -1.82 5.13
N VAL A 8 5.93 -2.99 4.50
CA VAL A 8 4.75 -3.72 4.01
C VAL A 8 3.77 -4.09 5.15
N PRO A 9 4.16 -4.84 6.20
CA PRO A 9 3.23 -5.20 7.27
C PRO A 9 2.73 -4.00 8.08
N VAL A 10 3.57 -2.97 8.29
CA VAL A 10 3.14 -1.75 9.00
C VAL A 10 2.11 -0.97 8.18
N THR A 11 2.36 -0.80 6.88
CA THR A 11 1.41 -0.13 5.98
C THR A 11 0.11 -0.94 5.90
N MET A 12 0.19 -2.27 5.87
CA MET A 12 -0.98 -3.16 5.86
C MET A 12 -1.81 -2.97 7.13
N ILE A 13 -1.23 -3.06 8.33
CA ILE A 13 -1.93 -2.86 9.61
C ILE A 13 -2.61 -1.49 9.68
N LEU A 14 -1.89 -0.42 9.30
CA LEU A 14 -2.46 0.94 9.30
C LEU A 14 -3.65 1.04 8.34
N THR A 15 -3.53 0.48 7.14
CA THR A 15 -4.61 0.51 6.15
C THR A 15 -5.81 -0.32 6.59
N GLU A 16 -5.59 -1.46 7.25
CA GLU A 16 -6.64 -2.31 7.82
C GLU A 16 -7.44 -1.57 8.91
N LEU A 17 -6.75 -0.84 9.79
CA LEU A 17 -7.39 0.00 10.81
C LEU A 17 -8.17 1.16 10.21
N LEU A 18 -7.65 1.78 9.14
CA LEU A 18 -8.29 2.90 8.45
C LEU A 18 -9.53 2.47 7.64
N LYS A 19 -9.62 1.21 7.20
CA LYS A 19 -10.84 0.63 6.57
C LYS A 19 -12.08 0.76 7.44
N GLN A 20 -11.93 0.82 8.77
CA GLN A 20 -13.06 0.96 9.69
C GLN A 20 -13.67 2.37 9.68
N TYR A 21 -12.90 3.39 9.27
CA TYR A 21 -13.31 4.79 9.32
C TYR A 21 -13.47 5.43 7.93
N ILE A 22 -12.87 4.85 6.89
CA ILE A 22 -12.81 5.44 5.54
C ILE A 22 -13.50 4.51 4.54
N PRO A 23 -14.33 5.05 3.62
CA PRO A 23 -14.97 4.25 2.58
C PRO A 23 -13.92 3.54 1.70
N SER A 24 -14.16 2.25 1.41
CA SER A 24 -13.25 1.35 0.68
C SER A 24 -12.69 1.88 -0.64
N LYS A 25 -13.32 2.90 -1.25
CA LYS A 25 -12.86 3.56 -2.46
C LYS A 25 -11.53 4.32 -2.27
N PHE A 26 -11.23 4.81 -1.07
CA PHE A 26 -10.01 5.59 -0.81
C PHE A 26 -8.88 4.76 -0.16
N ILE A 27 -9.15 3.53 0.24
CA ILE A 27 -8.17 2.64 0.89
C ILE A 27 -6.92 2.39 0.02
N PRO A 28 -7.03 2.12 -1.30
CA PRO A 28 -5.86 1.95 -2.16
C PRO A 28 -5.00 3.20 -2.23
N LEU A 29 -5.65 4.37 -2.36
CA LEU A 29 -4.97 5.66 -2.44
C LEU A 29 -4.24 5.95 -1.12
N LEU A 30 -4.92 5.73 0.01
CA LEU A 30 -4.38 5.97 1.34
C LEU A 30 -3.13 5.12 1.61
N ALA A 31 -3.15 3.85 1.19
CA ALA A 31 -2.02 2.96 1.37
C ALA A 31 -0.81 3.32 0.50
N VAL A 32 -1.06 3.74 -0.73
CA VAL A 32 0.01 4.23 -1.62
C VAL A 32 0.60 5.51 -1.05
N THR A 33 -0.23 6.43 -0.55
CA THR A 33 0.25 7.65 0.11
C THR A 33 1.03 7.32 1.39
N LEU A 34 0.55 6.40 2.22
CA LEU A 34 1.25 5.96 3.44
C LEU A 34 2.58 5.27 3.13
N GLY A 35 2.59 4.37 2.14
CA GLY A 35 3.80 3.68 1.69
C GLY A 35 4.82 4.65 1.09
N LEU A 36 4.38 5.62 0.29
CA LEU A 36 5.22 6.70 -0.23
C LEU A 36 5.83 7.53 0.91
N VAL A 37 5.00 7.99 1.86
CA VAL A 37 5.47 8.79 3.01
C VAL A 37 6.49 7.99 3.82
N MET A 38 6.24 6.71 4.08
CA MET A 38 7.20 5.84 4.77
C MET A 38 8.49 5.63 3.96
N GLY A 39 8.41 5.40 2.65
CA GLY A 39 9.57 5.23 1.77
C GLY A 39 10.44 6.49 1.69
N ILE A 40 9.81 7.66 1.60
CA ILE A 40 10.51 8.95 1.62
C ILE A 40 11.13 9.21 2.99
N PHE A 41 10.39 9.00 4.09
CA PHE A 41 10.93 9.14 5.45
C PHE A 41 12.16 8.25 5.64
N TYR A 42 12.11 7.02 5.14
CA TYR A 42 13.21 6.09 5.22
C TYR A 42 14.42 6.55 4.39
N GLY A 43 14.19 7.00 3.16
CA GLY A 43 15.24 7.56 2.29
C GLY A 43 15.93 8.79 2.91
N VAL A 44 15.16 9.71 3.49
CA VAL A 44 15.69 10.89 4.18
C VAL A 44 16.47 10.50 5.43
N TYR A 45 15.92 9.62 6.27
CA TYR A 45 16.52 9.28 7.57
C TYR A 45 17.83 8.49 7.45
N TYR A 46 17.92 7.61 6.45
CA TYR A 46 19.13 6.79 6.20
C TYR A 46 20.10 7.41 5.18
N GLY A 47 19.81 8.62 4.67
CA GLY A 47 20.64 9.27 3.65
C GLY A 47 20.77 8.47 2.35
N GLN A 48 19.74 7.67 2.03
CA GLN A 48 19.71 6.81 0.85
C GLN A 48 18.99 7.52 -0.30
N ASP A 49 19.13 6.95 -1.49
CA ASP A 49 18.50 7.50 -2.69
C ASP A 49 16.97 7.58 -2.54
N LEU A 50 16.46 8.81 -2.45
CA LEU A 50 15.06 9.15 -2.17
C LEU A 50 14.14 8.64 -3.27
N PHE A 51 14.63 8.64 -4.51
CA PHE A 51 13.87 8.20 -5.67
C PHE A 51 13.60 6.69 -5.60
N VAL A 52 14.64 5.92 -5.25
CA VAL A 52 14.55 4.46 -5.12
C VAL A 52 13.62 4.09 -3.98
N HIS A 53 13.82 4.66 -2.79
CA HIS A 53 13.03 4.31 -1.61
C HIS A 53 11.59 4.85 -1.66
N GLY A 54 11.38 6.02 -2.25
CA GLY A 54 10.04 6.55 -2.51
C GLY A 54 9.25 5.66 -3.47
N PHE A 55 9.88 5.20 -4.55
CA PHE A 55 9.25 4.26 -5.49
C PHE A 55 9.00 2.89 -4.84
N GLN A 56 9.96 2.38 -4.06
CA GLN A 56 9.78 1.16 -3.27
C GLN A 56 8.60 1.29 -2.30
N GLY A 57 8.48 2.42 -1.61
CA GLY A 57 7.36 2.73 -0.72
C GLY A 57 6.01 2.73 -1.42
N ILE A 58 5.91 3.32 -2.62
CA ILE A 58 4.70 3.25 -3.46
C ILE A 58 4.35 1.78 -3.77
N VAL A 59 5.32 1.00 -4.27
CA VAL A 59 5.12 -0.40 -4.65
C VAL A 59 4.66 -1.22 -3.44
N TYR A 60 5.32 -1.04 -2.30
CA TYR A 60 4.97 -1.71 -1.04
C TYR A 60 3.59 -1.32 -0.50
N GLY A 61 3.24 -0.03 -0.55
CA GLY A 61 1.91 0.45 -0.17
C GLY A 61 0.80 -0.08 -1.08
N ALA A 62 1.06 -0.15 -2.40
CA ALA A 62 0.14 -0.76 -3.36
C ALA A 62 -0.04 -2.26 -3.12
N SER A 63 1.05 -2.99 -2.82
CA SER A 63 0.99 -4.42 -2.49
C SER A 63 0.21 -4.69 -1.19
N ALA A 64 0.34 -3.82 -0.18
CA ALA A 64 -0.32 -3.97 1.12
C ALA A 64 -1.85 -3.95 1.05
N THR A 65 -2.45 -3.22 0.10
CA THR A 65 -3.93 -3.14 -0.01
C THR A 65 -4.58 -4.30 -0.72
N GLY A 66 -3.78 -5.23 -1.26
CA GLY A 66 -4.35 -6.28 -2.09
C GLY A 66 -5.05 -5.71 -3.32
N LEU A 67 -4.54 -4.62 -3.92
CA LEU A 67 -4.92 -4.22 -5.28
C LEU A 67 -4.87 -5.43 -6.24
N TYR A 68 -3.97 -6.38 -5.97
CA TYR A 68 -3.89 -7.69 -6.62
C TYR A 68 -5.15 -8.58 -6.47
N HIS A 69 -5.86 -8.52 -5.33
CA HIS A 69 -7.09 -9.28 -5.07
C HIS A 69 -8.36 -8.57 -5.56
N THR A 70 -8.34 -7.23 -5.67
CA THR A 70 -9.50 -6.45 -6.09
C THR A 70 -9.88 -6.75 -7.55
N GLY A 71 -8.91 -6.94 -8.44
CA GLY A 71 -9.17 -7.33 -9.83
C GLY A 71 -9.95 -8.66 -9.98
N GLN A 72 -9.73 -9.61 -9.07
CA GLN A 72 -10.42 -10.91 -9.12
C GLN A 72 -11.89 -10.83 -8.68
N ARG A 73 -12.25 -9.87 -7.80
CA ARG A 73 -13.64 -9.67 -7.38
C ARG A 73 -14.48 -9.00 -8.47
N ILE A 74 -13.85 -8.18 -9.33
CA ILE A 74 -14.52 -7.53 -10.46
C ILE A 74 -14.96 -8.59 -11.49
N ASN A 75 -14.11 -9.57 -11.81
CA ASN A 75 -14.47 -10.66 -12.74
C ASN A 75 -15.58 -11.59 -12.21
N LYS A 76 -15.64 -11.84 -10.89
CA LYS A 76 -16.70 -12.67 -10.29
C LYS A 76 -18.08 -11.98 -10.27
N GLY A 77 -18.15 -10.65 -10.30
CA GLY A 77 -19.41 -9.91 -10.38
C GLY A 77 -20.04 -9.92 -11.76
N VAL A 78 -19.24 -10.11 -12.82
CA VAL A 78 -19.72 -10.16 -14.20
C VAL A 78 -20.31 -11.52 -14.58
N ASN A 79 -19.76 -12.61 -14.03
CA ASN A 79 -20.12 -13.98 -14.44
C ASN A 79 -21.29 -14.63 -13.67
N ASN A 80 -21.93 -13.91 -12.74
CA ASN A 80 -23.05 -14.42 -11.94
C ASN A 80 -24.42 -13.83 -12.37
N ASN A 81 -24.45 -13.11 -13.50
CA ASN A 81 -25.66 -12.53 -14.08
C ASN A 81 -26.09 -13.22 -15.40
N GLU A 82 -25.62 -14.43 -15.66
CA GLU A 82 -26.07 -15.29 -16.77
C GLU A 82 -27.01 -16.39 -16.29
#